data_AF-A0A927N6T4-F1
#
_entry.id   AF-A0A927N6T4-F1
#
_cell.length_a   1.000
_cell.length_b   1.000
_cell.length_c   1.000
_cell.angle_alpha   90.00
_cell.angle_beta   90.00
_cell.angle_gamma   90.00
#
_symmetry.space_group_name_H-M   'P 1'
#
loop_
_entity.id
_entity.type
_entity.pdbx_description
1 polymer ?
#
loop_
_entity_poly.entity_id
_entity_poly.type
_entity_poly.pdbx_seq_one_letter_code
_entity_poly.pdbx_strand_id
1 'polypeptide(L)'
;MVAVMDTYHASVERDGRFWLIRIREIDRSTQARHLREVDAMARDLIAVMRDVEPDSFELVVSHRLPDSVHAHLARAEKLRVESDLAKSRAAEESRAAVRELVDAGLPLRDIGQLLGISHQRAAQLAADTEPKAS
;
A
#
# COMPACT_ATOMS: atom_id res chain seq x y z
N MET A 1 6.33 -17.46 -30.58
CA MET A 1 5.31 -18.32 -29.95
C MET A 1 5.61 -18.30 -28.46
N VAL A 2 4.79 -17.64 -27.64
CA VAL A 2 5.00 -17.64 -26.18
C VAL A 2 4.53 -19.00 -25.68
N ALA A 3 5.40 -19.76 -25.01
CA ALA A 3 5.00 -21.01 -24.38
C ALA A 3 3.90 -20.70 -23.35
N VAL A 4 2.77 -21.40 -23.42
CA VAL A 4 1.77 -21.33 -22.36
C VAL A 4 2.36 -22.08 -21.17
N MET A 5 2.71 -21.34 -20.12
CA MET A 5 3.19 -21.90 -18.87
C MET A 5 1.99 -22.21 -17.99
N ASP A 6 1.92 -23.42 -17.42
CA ASP A 6 0.82 -23.78 -16.53
C ASP A 6 0.83 -22.90 -15.27
N THR A 7 -0.33 -22.47 -14.82
CA THR A 7 -0.49 -21.65 -13.61
C THR A 7 -1.21 -22.44 -12.52
N TYR A 8 -0.58 -22.57 -11.36
CA TYR A 8 -1.12 -23.23 -10.17
C TYR A 8 -1.49 -22.21 -9.11
N HIS A 9 -2.59 -22.45 -8.39
CA HIS A 9 -3.13 -21.54 -7.38
C HIS A 9 -3.07 -22.20 -6.02
N ALA A 10 -2.23 -21.65 -5.14
CA ALA A 10 -2.13 -22.02 -3.75
C ALA A 10 -3.02 -21.13 -2.88
N SER A 11 -3.83 -21.75 -2.02
CA SER A 11 -4.53 -21.06 -0.95
C SER A 11 -3.92 -21.45 0.40
N VAL A 12 -3.53 -20.45 1.17
CA VAL A 12 -2.74 -20.59 2.39
C VAL A 12 -3.56 -20.09 3.55
N GLU A 13 -3.74 -20.92 4.57
CA GLU A 13 -4.42 -20.52 5.80
C GLU A 13 -3.66 -21.01 7.04
N ARG A 14 -3.89 -20.34 8.16
CA ARG A 14 -3.31 -20.74 9.43
C ARG A 14 -4.12 -21.91 10.01
N ASP A 15 -3.46 -23.04 10.24
CA ASP A 15 -4.05 -24.21 10.89
C ASP A 15 -3.20 -24.60 12.12
N GLY A 16 -3.67 -24.18 13.30
CA GLY A 16 -2.94 -24.31 14.56
C GLY A 16 -1.52 -23.73 14.49
N ARG A 17 -0.52 -24.61 14.53
CA ARG A 17 0.91 -24.24 14.50
C ARG A 17 1.51 -24.20 13.09
N PHE A 18 0.77 -24.61 12.07
CA PHE A 18 1.24 -24.72 10.70
C PHE A 18 0.46 -23.80 9.76
N TRP A 19 1.02 -23.60 8.58
CA TRP A 19 0.32 -23.05 7.43
C TRP A 19 -0.13 -24.21 6.57
N LEU A 20 -1.43 -24.36 6.37
CA LEU A 20 -2.00 -25.31 5.44
C LEU A 20 -2.01 -24.67 4.04
N ILE A 21 -1.48 -25.38 3.06
CA ILE A 21 -1.32 -24.91 1.68
C ILE A 21 -2.11 -25.85 0.80
N ARG A 22 -3.17 -25.39 0.16
CA ARG A 22 -4.00 -26.17 -0.76
C ARG A 22 -3.81 -25.70 -2.20
N ILE A 23 -3.40 -26.59 -3.08
CA ILE A 23 -3.24 -26.33 -4.52
C ILE A 23 -4.50 -26.78 -5.26
N ARG A 24 -5.18 -25.84 -5.92
CA ARG A 24 -6.50 -26.07 -6.52
C ARG A 24 -6.46 -27.06 -7.68
N GLU A 25 -5.49 -26.91 -8.58
CA GLU A 25 -5.43 -27.63 -9.86
C GLU A 25 -5.05 -29.11 -9.71
N ILE A 26 -4.50 -29.49 -8.56
CA ILE A 26 -4.14 -30.89 -8.24
C ILE A 26 -4.99 -31.48 -7.11
N ASP A 27 -5.86 -30.68 -6.50
CA ASP A 27 -6.66 -31.06 -5.32
C ASP A 27 -5.82 -31.76 -4.24
N ARG A 28 -4.66 -31.17 -3.92
CA ARG A 28 -3.74 -31.66 -2.88
C ARG A 28 -3.33 -30.53 -1.96
N SER A 29 -2.88 -30.92 -0.79
CA SER A 29 -2.41 -30.00 0.24
C SER A 29 -1.06 -30.42 0.81
N THR A 30 -0.29 -29.45 1.25
CA THR A 30 0.95 -29.61 2.02
C THR A 30 0.93 -28.61 3.16
N GLN A 31 1.97 -28.59 3.98
CA GLN A 31 2.05 -27.72 5.16
C GLN A 31 3.46 -27.17 5.38
N ALA A 32 3.52 -25.97 5.93
CA ALA A 32 4.76 -25.28 6.30
C ALA A 32 4.72 -24.82 7.77
N ARG A 33 5.87 -24.72 8.44
CA ARG A 33 5.93 -24.12 9.79
C ARG A 33 5.98 -22.60 9.72
N HIS A 34 6.65 -22.08 8.71
CA HIS A 34 6.85 -20.65 8.50
C HIS A 34 6.33 -20.22 7.13
N LEU A 35 5.82 -18.99 7.04
CA LEU A 35 5.25 -18.47 5.80
C LEU A 35 6.28 -18.42 4.66
N ARG A 36 7.56 -18.19 4.98
CA ARG A 36 8.68 -18.21 4.01
C ARG A 36 8.89 -19.57 3.33
N GLU A 37 8.38 -20.65 3.91
CA GLU A 37 8.53 -22.01 3.36
C GLU A 37 7.37 -22.37 2.42
N VAL A 38 6.31 -21.55 2.36
CA VAL A 38 5.09 -21.86 1.61
C VAL A 38 5.35 -22.07 0.12
N ASP A 39 6.15 -21.19 -0.50
CA ASP A 39 6.43 -21.27 -1.93
C ASP A 39 7.17 -22.56 -2.29
N ALA A 40 8.26 -22.85 -1.57
CA ALA A 40 9.03 -24.08 -1.75
C ALA A 40 8.16 -25.33 -1.55
N MET A 41 7.37 -25.39 -0.47
CA MET A 41 6.52 -26.55 -0.19
C MET A 41 5.43 -26.75 -1.24
N ALA A 42 4.82 -25.66 -1.73
CA ALA A 42 3.84 -25.71 -2.80
C ALA A 42 4.46 -26.21 -4.11
N ARG A 43 5.63 -25.70 -4.48
CA ARG A 43 6.33 -26.10 -5.72
C ARG A 43 6.78 -27.55 -5.67
N ASP A 44 7.33 -28.00 -4.55
CA ASP A 44 7.73 -29.40 -4.35
C ASP A 44 6.54 -30.34 -4.50
N LEU A 45 5.39 -29.99 -3.89
CA LEU A 45 4.16 -30.78 -4.03
C LEU A 45 3.71 -30.87 -5.50
N ILE A 46 3.74 -29.76 -6.24
CA ILE A 46 3.33 -29.73 -7.66
C ILE A 46 4.29 -30.56 -8.52
N ALA A 47 5.60 -30.34 -8.36
CA ALA A 47 6.64 -31.04 -9.09
C ALA A 47 6.52 -32.56 -8.93
N VAL A 48 6.35 -33.04 -7.69
CA VAL A 48 6.17 -34.47 -7.40
C VAL A 48 4.86 -35.01 -7.98
N MET A 49 3.75 -34.28 -7.86
CA MET A 49 2.43 -34.76 -8.29
C MET A 49 2.22 -34.70 -9.81
N ARG A 50 2.97 -33.85 -10.51
CA ARG A 50 2.84 -33.62 -11.95
C ARG A 50 4.04 -34.13 -12.77
N ASP A 51 5.10 -34.56 -12.11
CA ASP A 51 6.36 -35.00 -12.73
C ASP A 51 6.95 -33.90 -13.64
N VAL A 52 7.07 -32.69 -13.06
CA VAL A 52 7.58 -31.50 -13.75
C VAL A 52 8.63 -30.78 -12.89
N GLU A 53 9.47 -29.96 -13.51
CA GLU A 53 10.45 -29.15 -12.80
C GLU A 53 9.77 -28.04 -11.95
N PRO A 54 10.23 -27.75 -10.72
CA PRO A 54 9.63 -26.75 -9.82
C PRO A 54 9.50 -25.33 -10.38
N ASP A 55 10.34 -24.97 -11.36
CA ASP A 55 10.38 -23.65 -12.00
C ASP A 55 9.73 -23.63 -13.40
N SER A 56 9.14 -24.76 -13.84
CA SER A 56 8.50 -24.88 -15.16
C SER A 56 7.06 -24.35 -15.22
N PHE A 57 6.54 -23.86 -14.09
CA PHE A 57 5.16 -23.38 -13.96
C PHE A 57 5.08 -22.13 -13.10
N GLU A 58 4.00 -21.37 -13.28
CA GLU A 58 3.68 -20.22 -12.46
C GLU A 58 2.93 -20.68 -11.19
N LEU A 59 3.27 -20.08 -10.05
CA LEU A 59 2.59 -20.31 -8.79
C LEU A 59 2.02 -19.00 -8.27
N VAL A 60 0.69 -18.94 -8.14
CA VAL A 60 -0.04 -17.81 -7.55
C VAL A 60 -0.46 -18.18 -6.14
N VAL A 61 0.08 -17.47 -5.15
CA VAL A 61 -0.19 -17.73 -3.72
C VAL A 61 -1.17 -16.71 -3.15
N SER A 62 -2.27 -17.19 -2.59
CA SER A 62 -3.28 -16.40 -1.90
C SER A 62 -3.35 -16.76 -0.42
N HIS A 63 -3.50 -15.77 0.45
CA HIS A 63 -3.55 -15.96 1.89
C HIS A 63 -4.96 -15.68 2.40
N ARG A 64 -5.56 -16.65 3.09
CA ARG A 64 -6.82 -16.44 3.82
C ARG A 64 -6.50 -15.79 5.16
N LEU A 65 -6.74 -14.48 5.23
CA LEU A 65 -6.68 -13.72 6.47
C LEU A 65 -8.05 -13.74 7.17
N PRO A 66 -8.11 -13.61 8.51
CA PRO A 66 -9.37 -13.44 9.22
C PRO A 66 -10.13 -12.18 8.76
N ASP A 67 -11.46 -12.22 8.78
CA ASP A 67 -12.31 -11.07 8.39
C ASP A 67 -12.03 -9.81 9.21
N SER A 68 -11.65 -9.96 10.49
CA SER A 68 -11.25 -8.83 11.34
C SER A 68 -10.01 -8.12 10.79
N VAL A 69 -9.04 -8.85 10.25
CA VAL A 69 -7.84 -8.26 9.63
C VAL A 69 -8.24 -7.50 8.36
N HIS A 70 -9.08 -8.08 7.51
CA HIS A 70 -9.61 -7.38 6.34
C HIS A 70 -10.35 -6.09 6.71
N ALA A 71 -11.17 -6.12 7.77
CA ALA A 71 -11.88 -4.94 8.26
C ALA A 71 -10.91 -3.85 8.76
N HIS A 72 -9.84 -4.21 9.45
CA HIS A 72 -8.80 -3.26 9.86
C HIS A 72 -8.07 -2.64 8.68
N LEU A 73 -7.70 -3.44 7.67
CA LEU A 73 -7.04 -2.94 6.46
C LEU A 73 -7.95 -1.99 5.66
N ALA A 74 -9.22 -2.36 5.48
CA ALA A 74 -10.21 -1.51 4.83
C ALA A 74 -10.42 -0.19 5.57
N ARG A 75 -10.45 -0.24 6.92
CA ARG A 75 -10.54 0.98 7.73
C ARG A 75 -9.29 1.84 7.63
N ALA A 76 -8.10 1.23 7.64
CA ALA A 76 -6.84 1.95 7.47
C ALA A 76 -6.81 2.69 6.13
N GLU A 77 -7.30 2.06 5.06
CA GLU A 77 -7.35 2.68 3.74
C GLU A 77 -8.31 3.88 3.70
N LYS A 78 -9.51 3.75 4.28
CA LYS A 78 -10.43 4.88 4.42
C LYS A 78 -9.80 6.05 5.17
N LEU A 79 -9.12 5.77 6.29
CA LEU A 79 -8.45 6.79 7.10
C LEU A 79 -7.29 7.47 6.36
N ARG A 80 -6.58 6.76 5.47
CA ARG A 80 -5.55 7.37 4.61
C ARG A 80 -6.16 8.39 3.65
N VAL A 81 -7.24 8.00 2.96
CA VAL A 81 -7.96 8.90 2.05
C VAL A 81 -8.47 10.14 2.79
N GLU A 82 -9.08 9.95 3.97
CA GLU A 82 -9.55 11.05 4.82
C GLU A 82 -8.40 11.97 5.27
N SER A 83 -7.27 11.38 5.71
CA SER A 83 -6.06 12.11 6.08
C SER A 83 -5.54 12.96 4.93
N ASP A 84 -5.48 12.41 3.73
CA ASP A 84 -4.91 13.11 2.58
C ASP A 84 -5.81 14.26 2.12
N LEU A 85 -7.14 14.07 2.17
CA LEU A 85 -8.09 15.16 1.96
C LEU A 85 -7.95 16.25 3.03
N ALA A 86 -7.84 15.87 4.31
CA ALA A 86 -7.66 16.83 5.40
C ALA A 86 -6.35 17.62 5.25
N LYS A 87 -5.26 16.97 4.84
CA LYS A 87 -3.98 17.63 4.53
C LYS A 87 -4.09 18.62 3.37
N SER A 88 -4.79 18.26 2.28
CA SER A 88 -5.01 19.18 1.15
C SER A 88 -5.76 20.43 1.60
N ARG A 89 -6.88 20.24 2.31
CA ARG A 89 -7.70 21.35 2.84
C ARG A 89 -6.91 22.23 3.80
N ALA A 90 -6.16 21.64 4.73
CA ALA A 90 -5.31 22.40 5.65
C ALA A 90 -4.24 23.22 4.89
N ALA A 91 -3.66 22.67 3.81
CA ALA A 91 -2.72 23.40 2.98
C ALA A 91 -3.38 24.54 2.19
N GLU A 92 -4.61 24.35 1.68
CA GLU A 92 -5.40 25.39 1.02
C GLU A 92 -5.72 26.55 1.97
N GLU A 93 -6.20 26.26 3.18
CA GLU A 93 -6.48 27.27 4.21
C GLU A 93 -5.21 27.99 4.68
N SER A 94 -4.10 27.27 4.85
CA SER A 94 -2.81 27.88 5.21
C SER A 94 -2.34 28.87 4.14
N ARG A 95 -2.51 28.50 2.86
CA ARG A 95 -2.20 29.37 1.73
C ARG A 95 -3.12 30.59 1.68
N ALA A 96 -4.42 30.42 1.96
CA ALA A 96 -5.37 31.52 2.03
C ALA A 96 -4.99 32.53 3.12
N ALA A 97 -4.67 32.06 4.32
CA ALA A 97 -4.23 32.91 5.42
C ALA A 97 -2.93 33.69 5.08
N VAL A 98 -1.96 33.03 4.45
CA VAL A 98 -0.72 33.71 4.00
C VAL A 98 -1.04 34.80 2.97
N ARG A 99 -1.89 34.51 1.97
CA ARG A 99 -2.31 35.50 0.97
C ARG A 99 -2.97 36.72 1.59
N GLU A 100 -3.94 36.51 2.47
CA GLU A 100 -4.65 37.63 3.12
C GLU A 100 -3.70 38.57 3.87
N LEU A 101 -2.68 38.02 4.54
CA LEU A 101 -1.68 38.81 5.24
C LEU A 101 -0.71 39.52 4.28
N VAL A 102 -0.35 38.89 3.16
CA VAL A 102 0.46 39.52 2.10
C VAL A 102 -0.31 40.68 1.46
N ASP A 103 -1.60 40.48 1.14
CA ASP A 103 -2.48 41.50 0.55
C ASP A 103 -2.69 42.69 1.50
N ALA A 104 -2.64 42.45 2.82
CA ALA A 104 -2.61 43.48 3.84
C ALA A 104 -1.25 44.20 3.98
N GLY A 105 -0.25 43.83 3.18
CA GLY A 105 1.08 44.47 3.12
C GLY A 105 2.07 44.01 4.18
N LEU A 106 1.81 42.90 4.89
CA LEU A 106 2.73 42.40 5.91
C LEU A 106 3.98 41.77 5.28
N PRO A 107 5.18 41.98 5.86
CA PRO A 107 6.38 41.30 5.40
C PRO A 107 6.33 39.81 5.76
N LEU A 108 6.86 38.95 4.88
CA LEU A 108 6.84 37.48 5.03
C LEU A 108 7.45 36.97 6.35
N ARG A 109 8.40 37.72 6.93
CA ARG A 109 9.03 37.37 8.20
C ARG A 109 8.04 37.45 9.36
N ASP A 110 7.21 38.49 9.37
CA ASP A 110 6.21 38.72 10.41
C ASP A 110 5.04 37.76 10.23
N ILE A 111 4.66 37.47 8.97
CA ILE A 111 3.67 36.44 8.64
C ILE A 111 4.09 35.07 9.19
N GLY A 112 5.36 34.68 9.00
CA GLY A 112 5.88 33.44 9.58
C GLY A 112 5.72 33.40 11.10
N GLN A 113 6.08 34.49 11.78
CA GLN A 113 5.94 34.59 13.23
C GLN A 113 4.48 34.53 13.70
N LEU A 114 3.57 35.22 13.01
CA LEU A 114 2.13 35.24 13.34
C LEU A 114 1.47 33.87 13.13
N LEU A 115 1.84 33.15 12.08
CA LEU A 115 1.27 31.85 11.74
C LEU A 115 2.02 30.67 12.41
N GLY A 116 3.07 30.95 13.20
CA GLY A 116 3.87 29.91 13.87
C GLY A 116 4.66 29.02 12.90
N ILE A 117 5.02 29.54 11.72
CA ILE A 117 5.79 28.83 10.69
C ILE A 117 7.10 29.56 10.40
N SER A 118 8.05 28.87 9.76
CA SER A 118 9.30 29.53 9.36
C SER A 118 9.04 30.57 8.26
N HIS A 119 9.90 31.59 8.20
CA HIS A 119 9.91 32.56 7.10
C HIS A 119 9.98 31.88 5.72
N GLN A 120 10.81 30.84 5.58
CA GLN A 120 10.90 30.06 4.33
C GLN A 120 9.58 29.40 3.96
N ARG A 121 8.84 28.87 4.95
CA ARG A 121 7.53 28.25 4.71
C ARG A 121 6.47 29.29 4.35
N ALA A 122 6.49 30.47 4.98
CA ALA A 122 5.61 31.58 4.60
C ALA A 122 5.87 32.02 3.15
N ALA A 123 7.15 32.16 2.76
CA ALA A 123 7.53 32.51 1.39
C ALA A 123 7.09 31.44 0.37
N GLN A 124 7.28 30.15 0.69
CA GLN A 124 6.82 29.05 -0.17
C GLN A 124 5.30 29.07 -0.33
N LEU A 125 4.56 29.25 0.76
CA LEU A 125 3.09 29.29 0.71
C LEU A 125 2.57 30.52 -0.03
N ALA A 126 3.29 31.64 -0.04
CA ALA A 126 2.94 32.80 -0.88
C ALA A 126 3.19 32.49 -2.37
N ALA A 127 4.35 31.93 -2.72
CA ALA A 127 4.70 31.59 -4.10
C ALA A 127 3.80 30.50 -4.71
N ASP A 128 3.40 29.50 -3.91
CA ASP A 128 2.48 28.43 -4.34
C ASP A 128 1.06 28.94 -4.67
N THR A 129 0.78 30.22 -4.44
CA THR A 129 -0.54 30.82 -4.60
C THR A 129 -0.65 31.81 -5.74
N GLU A 130 0.47 32.22 -6.31
CA GLU A 130 0.48 32.94 -7.57
C GLU A 130 0.10 31.96 -8.69
N PRO A 131 -0.92 32.26 -9.52
CA PRO A 131 -1.21 31.42 -10.67
C PRO A 131 0.02 31.37 -11.57
N LYS A 132 0.48 30.16 -11.93
CA LYS A 132 1.52 29.97 -12.94
C LYS A 132 1.07 30.66 -14.23
N ALA A 133 1.64 31.83 -14.53
CA ALA A 133 1.44 32.49 -15.81
C ALA A 133 1.82 31.50 -16.92
N SER A 134 0.84 31.14 -17.76
CA SER A 134 1.03 30.32 -18.96
C SER A 134 1.76 31.09 -20.05
#